data_AF-A0A7J7HQ96-F1
#
_entry.id   AF-A0A7J7HQ96-F1
#
_cell.length_a   1.000
_cell.length_b   1.000
_cell.length_c   1.000
_cell.angle_alpha   90.00
_cell.angle_beta   90.00
_cell.angle_gamma   90.00
#
_symmetry.space_group_name_H-M   'P 1'
#
loop_
_entity.id
_entity.type
_entity.pdbx_description
1 polymer ?
#
loop_
_entity_poly.entity_id
_entity_poly.type
_entity_poly.pdbx_seq_one_letter_code
_entity_poly.pdbx_strand_id
1 'polypeptide(L)'
;MNAKTKTKPLSLSLSLSSTTTTPLPPHNHHTPPMTTIKFKPIITTTILTLFFFFVFFNPVNSTQSDPDTTDCENRWIHIRNLPPQFNLDLLSNCSSFPLFDDFCPYLSNHGLGHKTHNRTLSWYRTDPLLLELIFHRRILEYPCLTSDPSASSAVFLPYYAAIDSLRYLYGPELNNSFQHGLNLFQFLKHNDSPQIWDRNHGHDHFLVMARPAWDFSQPLSNDPPIWGTSFLELPEFFNVTALTLESRAWPWQEQAIPYPTSFHPQNKPLLDSWVARVRRSRRNNFMLFAGGGGIPSSPNIRRSIRLECDNSNSSFSNGGLCEIV
;
A
#
# COMPACT_ATOMS: atom_id res chain seq x y z
N MET A 1 -10.91 -49.49 27.84
CA MET A 1 -9.75 -49.35 28.75
C MET A 1 -9.22 -47.93 28.63
N ASN A 2 -9.19 -47.23 29.77
CA ASN A 2 -8.86 -45.82 29.94
C ASN A 2 -7.38 -45.52 29.68
N ALA A 3 -7.09 -44.37 29.07
CA ALA A 3 -5.99 -43.51 29.52
C ALA A 3 -6.33 -42.05 29.21
N LYS A 4 -6.58 -41.30 30.28
CA LYS A 4 -6.93 -39.88 30.34
C LYS A 4 -5.69 -39.02 30.08
N THR A 5 -5.76 -38.07 29.15
CA THR A 5 -4.86 -36.91 29.11
C THR A 5 -5.52 -35.76 29.86
N LYS A 6 -5.00 -35.44 31.04
CA LYS A 6 -5.36 -34.26 31.82
C LYS A 6 -4.79 -33.02 31.14
N THR A 7 -5.65 -32.12 30.67
CA THR A 7 -5.32 -30.73 30.38
C THR A 7 -5.26 -29.96 31.70
N LYS A 8 -4.10 -29.36 32.01
CA LYS A 8 -3.96 -28.33 33.06
C LYS A 8 -4.16 -26.95 32.40
N PRO A 9 -4.89 -26.01 33.02
CA PRO A 9 -4.92 -24.63 32.56
C PRO A 9 -3.58 -23.95 32.94
N LEU A 10 -2.92 -23.31 31.98
CA LEU A 10 -1.86 -22.35 32.28
C LEU A 10 -2.52 -21.06 32.76
N SER A 11 -2.38 -20.74 34.04
CA SER A 11 -2.62 -19.42 34.59
C SER A 11 -1.50 -18.47 34.15
N LEU A 12 -1.77 -17.55 33.23
CA LEU A 12 -0.92 -16.37 33.06
C LEU A 12 -1.23 -15.39 34.20
N SER A 13 -0.28 -15.26 35.13
CA SER A 13 -0.24 -14.15 36.08
C SER A 13 0.41 -12.96 35.39
N LEU A 14 -0.40 -11.97 35.02
CA LEU A 14 0.09 -10.65 34.61
C LEU A 14 0.49 -9.88 35.87
N SER A 15 1.79 -9.77 36.12
CA SER A 15 2.33 -8.82 37.09
C SER A 15 2.20 -7.41 36.51
N LEU A 16 1.23 -6.63 36.98
CA LEU A 16 1.17 -5.19 36.72
C LEU A 16 2.36 -4.52 37.44
N SER A 17 3.30 -3.99 36.68
CA SER A 17 4.25 -3.01 37.18
C SER A 17 3.58 -1.63 37.13
N SER A 18 3.36 -1.05 38.30
CA SER A 18 2.85 0.29 38.51
C SER A 18 3.86 1.33 38.06
N THR A 19 3.63 1.98 36.91
CA THR A 19 4.29 3.25 36.58
C THR A 19 3.48 4.41 37.13
N THR A 20 4.09 5.09 38.09
CA THR A 20 3.67 6.34 38.72
C THR A 20 3.45 7.44 37.68
N THR A 21 2.24 8.00 37.68
CA THR A 21 1.83 9.19 36.94
C THR A 21 2.44 10.44 37.58
N THR A 22 3.29 11.16 36.83
CA THR A 22 3.65 12.55 37.13
C THR A 22 2.74 13.51 36.35
N PRO A 23 2.20 14.59 36.95
CA PRO A 23 1.33 15.53 36.25
C PRO A 23 2.13 16.47 35.35
N LEU A 24 1.64 16.70 34.12
CA LEU A 24 2.11 17.74 33.22
C LEU A 24 1.63 19.14 33.70
N PRO A 25 2.47 20.20 33.61
CA PRO A 25 2.05 21.57 33.91
C PRO A 25 1.23 22.19 32.76
N PRO A 26 0.44 23.26 33.03
CA PRO A 26 -0.57 23.76 32.11
C PRO A 26 0.00 24.51 30.91
N HIS A 27 -0.62 24.29 29.76
CA HIS A 27 -0.40 25.01 28.50
C HIS A 27 -0.87 26.47 28.62
N ASN A 28 0.05 27.42 28.48
CA ASN A 28 -0.29 28.82 28.23
C ASN A 28 -0.60 29.01 26.74
N HIS A 29 -1.84 29.41 26.43
CA HIS A 29 -2.22 29.92 25.13
C HIS A 29 -1.59 31.30 24.91
N HIS A 30 -0.66 31.39 23.95
CA HIS A 30 -0.28 32.67 23.34
C HIS A 30 -0.87 32.71 21.93
N THR A 31 -1.87 33.58 21.77
CA THR A 31 -2.44 33.99 20.50
C THR A 31 -1.45 34.91 19.78
N PRO A 32 -1.09 34.66 18.51
CA PRO A 32 -0.33 35.63 17.72
C PRO A 32 -1.25 36.76 17.25
N PRO A 33 -0.77 38.02 17.17
CA PRO A 33 -1.57 39.13 16.69
C PRO A 33 -1.81 39.04 15.18
N MET A 34 -3.05 39.34 14.76
CA MET A 34 -3.43 39.55 13.37
C MET A 34 -2.64 40.73 12.77
N THR A 35 -1.69 40.44 11.90
CA THR A 35 -1.14 41.43 10.96
C THR A 35 -2.12 41.62 9.79
N THR A 36 -2.67 42.83 9.70
CA THR A 36 -3.52 43.30 8.61
C THR A 36 -2.68 43.56 7.35
N ILE A 37 -2.88 42.75 6.31
CA ILE A 37 -2.30 42.99 4.99
C ILE A 37 -3.15 44.04 4.28
N LYS A 38 -2.63 45.27 4.14
CA LYS A 38 -3.22 46.31 3.30
C LYS A 38 -2.85 46.06 1.83
N PHE A 39 -3.82 45.61 1.03
CA PHE A 39 -3.70 45.61 -0.43
C PHE A 39 -3.85 47.04 -0.96
N LYS A 40 -2.85 47.54 -1.69
CA LYS A 40 -2.96 48.74 -2.52
C LYS A 40 -3.48 48.36 -3.91
N PRO A 41 -4.49 49.05 -4.48
CA PRO A 41 -4.91 48.83 -5.84
C PRO A 41 -3.96 49.56 -6.79
N ILE A 42 -3.45 48.86 -7.81
CA ILE A 42 -2.82 49.50 -8.97
C ILE A 42 -3.81 49.39 -10.12
N ILE A 43 -4.47 50.51 -10.38
CA ILE A 43 -5.23 50.77 -11.60
C ILE A 43 -4.24 51.35 -12.60
N THR A 44 -4.05 50.69 -13.73
CA THR A 44 -3.61 51.37 -14.96
C THR A 44 -4.28 50.75 -16.18
N THR A 45 -4.86 51.66 -16.94
CA THR A 45 -5.76 51.58 -18.09
C THR A 45 -5.09 51.15 -19.40
N THR A 46 -5.79 50.28 -20.14
CA THR A 46 -6.03 50.23 -21.60
C THR A 46 -4.92 50.62 -22.59
N ILE A 47 -4.72 49.82 -23.65
CA ILE A 47 -4.92 50.22 -25.06
C ILE A 47 -5.01 48.99 -25.99
N LEU A 48 -6.00 49.10 -26.86
CA LEU A 48 -6.43 48.25 -27.96
C LEU A 48 -5.41 48.24 -29.12
N THR A 49 -4.98 47.07 -29.59
CA THR A 49 -4.49 46.88 -30.96
C THR A 49 -4.89 45.50 -31.50
N LEU A 50 -6.08 45.44 -32.10
CA LEU A 50 -6.36 44.50 -33.20
C LEU A 50 -5.54 44.96 -34.41
N PHE A 51 -4.67 44.11 -34.97
CA PHE A 51 -4.50 44.00 -36.42
C PHE A 51 -3.66 42.76 -36.80
N PHE A 52 -4.27 41.89 -37.60
CA PHE A 52 -3.68 41.10 -38.69
C PHE A 52 -2.41 40.29 -38.43
N PHE A 53 -2.58 38.96 -38.32
CA PHE A 53 -1.78 38.00 -39.10
C PHE A 53 -2.64 36.78 -39.43
N PHE A 54 -3.52 36.93 -40.42
CA PHE A 54 -4.06 35.82 -41.20
C PHE A 54 -2.96 35.37 -42.15
N VAL A 55 -2.18 34.35 -41.76
CA VAL A 55 -1.27 33.64 -42.67
C VAL A 55 -1.53 32.15 -42.52
N PHE A 56 -2.17 31.63 -43.57
CA PHE A 56 -2.24 30.27 -44.04
C PHE A 56 -1.31 29.25 -43.33
N PHE A 57 -1.89 28.46 -42.42
CA PHE A 57 -1.41 27.11 -42.18
C PHE A 57 -2.37 26.14 -42.86
N ASN A 58 -1.93 25.60 -44.00
CA ASN A 58 -2.56 24.45 -44.64
C ASN A 58 -2.61 23.28 -43.64
N PRO A 59 -3.72 22.53 -43.54
CA PRO A 59 -3.69 21.28 -42.81
C PRO A 59 -2.82 20.31 -43.60
N VAL A 60 -1.61 20.04 -43.12
CA VAL A 60 -0.88 18.85 -43.52
C VAL A 60 -1.71 17.69 -42.99
N ASN A 61 -2.44 17.02 -43.89
CA ASN A 61 -2.99 15.69 -43.66
C ASN A 61 -1.80 14.72 -43.52
N SER A 62 -1.19 14.75 -42.34
CA SER A 62 -0.44 13.63 -41.82
C SER A 62 -1.47 12.57 -41.45
N THR A 63 -1.79 11.69 -42.39
CA THR A 63 -2.22 10.33 -42.04
C THR A 63 -1.05 9.65 -41.32
N GLN A 64 -0.79 10.07 -40.09
CA GLN A 64 -0.14 9.22 -39.11
C GLN A 64 -1.20 8.17 -38.81
N SER A 65 -0.96 6.96 -39.29
CA SER A 65 -1.65 5.79 -38.77
C SER A 65 -1.55 5.85 -37.26
N ASP A 66 -2.68 6.08 -36.61
CA ASP A 66 -2.86 5.91 -35.17
C ASP A 66 -2.24 4.55 -34.80
N PRO A 67 -1.40 4.43 -33.75
CA PRO A 67 -0.86 3.15 -33.37
C PRO A 67 -2.03 2.28 -32.89
N ASP A 68 -2.50 1.46 -33.82
CA ASP A 68 -3.31 0.26 -33.67
C ASP A 68 -4.39 0.31 -32.57
N THR A 69 -5.60 0.72 -32.93
CA THR A 69 -6.80 0.56 -32.10
C THR A 69 -7.12 -0.92 -31.80
N THR A 70 -6.42 -1.87 -32.41
CA THR A 70 -6.48 -3.31 -32.09
C THR A 70 -5.65 -3.69 -30.86
N ASP A 71 -4.72 -2.84 -30.40
CA ASP A 71 -3.75 -3.21 -29.35
C ASP A 71 -4.44 -3.45 -27.99
N CYS A 72 -5.51 -2.72 -27.67
CA CYS A 72 -6.14 -2.76 -26.36
C CYS A 72 -7.33 -3.74 -26.23
N GLU A 73 -7.56 -4.63 -27.21
CA GLU A 73 -8.63 -5.63 -27.13
C GLU A 73 -8.51 -6.46 -25.83
N ASN A 74 -9.59 -6.54 -25.05
CA ASN A 74 -9.65 -7.20 -23.73
C ASN A 74 -8.68 -6.64 -22.67
N ARG A 75 -8.07 -5.47 -22.91
CA ARG A 75 -7.08 -4.85 -22.03
C ARG A 75 -7.53 -3.50 -21.48
N TRP A 76 -8.71 -3.03 -21.84
CA TRP A 76 -9.26 -1.75 -21.39
C TRP A 76 -9.57 -1.78 -19.89
N ILE A 77 -9.03 -0.81 -19.16
CA ILE A 77 -9.28 -0.61 -17.72
C ILE A 77 -10.01 0.71 -17.51
N HIS A 78 -11.12 0.67 -16.78
CA HIS A 78 -11.75 1.86 -16.23
C HIS A 78 -11.30 2.07 -14.79
N ILE A 79 -10.92 3.28 -14.41
CA ILE A 79 -10.57 3.61 -13.03
C ILE A 79 -11.74 4.33 -12.39
N ARG A 80 -12.26 3.81 -11.28
CA ARG A 80 -13.35 4.45 -10.53
C ARG A 80 -12.86 5.71 -9.85
N ASN A 81 -13.60 6.80 -10.03
CA ASN A 81 -13.26 8.09 -9.43
C ASN A 81 -13.77 8.16 -7.98
N LEU A 82 -13.02 7.56 -7.06
CA LEU A 82 -13.38 7.51 -5.65
C LEU A 82 -13.07 8.84 -4.93
N PRO A 83 -13.94 9.31 -4.01
CA PRO A 83 -13.65 10.43 -3.13
C PRO A 83 -12.33 10.23 -2.36
N PRO A 84 -11.56 11.31 -2.09
CA PRO A 84 -10.25 11.22 -1.45
C PRO A 84 -10.21 10.50 -0.10
N GLN A 85 -11.33 10.47 0.63
CA GLN A 85 -11.51 9.72 1.89
C GLN A 85 -11.21 8.21 1.77
N PHE A 86 -11.29 7.65 0.56
CA PHE A 86 -10.97 6.25 0.28
C PHE A 86 -9.50 6.04 -0.14
N ASN A 87 -8.73 7.11 -0.34
CA ASN A 87 -7.34 7.02 -0.76
C ASN A 87 -6.46 8.14 -0.18
N LEU A 88 -6.34 9.28 -0.86
CA LEU A 88 -5.33 10.30 -0.60
C LEU A 88 -5.48 10.94 0.78
N ASP A 89 -6.71 11.08 1.30
CA ASP A 89 -6.93 11.62 2.65
C ASP A 89 -6.43 10.65 3.74
N LEU A 90 -6.40 9.34 3.47
CA LEU A 90 -5.85 8.35 4.40
C LEU A 90 -4.34 8.57 4.64
N LEU A 91 -3.65 9.20 3.69
CA LEU A 91 -2.22 9.51 3.79
C LEU A 91 -1.92 10.70 4.71
N SER A 92 -2.91 11.55 5.01
CA SER A 92 -2.68 12.73 5.86
C SER A 92 -2.39 12.36 7.31
N ASN A 93 -2.82 11.17 7.74
CA ASN A 93 -2.66 10.65 9.09
C ASN A 93 -1.46 9.70 9.23
N CYS A 94 -0.43 9.88 8.42
CA CYS A 94 0.70 8.95 8.30
C CYS A 94 1.55 8.76 9.57
N SER A 95 1.43 9.68 10.54
CA SER A 95 2.11 9.62 11.84
C SER A 95 1.14 9.47 13.02
N SER A 96 -0.15 9.21 12.75
CA SER A 96 -1.22 9.31 13.76
C SER A 96 -1.52 7.99 14.50
N PHE A 97 -0.76 6.93 14.26
CA PHE A 97 -0.98 5.60 14.83
C PHE A 97 0.17 5.22 15.79
N PRO A 98 0.10 5.53 17.11
CA PRO A 98 1.24 5.37 18.02
C PRO A 98 1.78 3.93 18.17
N LEU A 99 0.96 2.92 17.84
CA LEU A 99 1.33 1.51 17.88
C LEU A 99 1.87 0.98 16.53
N PHE A 100 1.98 1.85 15.53
CA PHE A 100 2.48 1.57 14.20
C PHE A 100 3.58 2.57 13.83
N ASP A 101 4.50 2.16 12.97
CA ASP A 101 5.60 3.03 12.57
C ASP A 101 5.10 4.22 11.72
N ASP A 102 5.69 5.39 11.93
CA ASP A 102 5.45 6.56 11.09
C ASP A 102 5.86 6.25 9.63
N PHE A 103 4.88 6.26 8.72
CA PHE A 103 5.11 5.98 7.31
C PHE A 103 5.19 7.25 6.45
N CYS A 104 5.08 8.45 7.05
CA CYS A 104 5.23 9.72 6.33
C CYS A 104 6.53 9.81 5.51
N PRO A 105 7.71 9.33 5.98
CA PRO A 105 8.95 9.38 5.19
C PRO A 105 8.88 8.65 3.85
N TYR A 106 7.96 7.69 3.71
CA TYR A 106 7.83 6.85 2.53
C TYR A 106 6.88 7.43 1.46
N LEU A 107 6.14 8.50 1.77
CA LEU A 107 5.21 9.13 0.83
C LEU A 107 5.90 9.86 -0.34
N SER A 108 7.14 10.28 -0.14
CA SER A 108 7.89 11.01 -1.17
C SER A 108 8.06 10.20 -2.47
N ASN A 109 8.25 10.89 -3.59
CA ASN A 109 8.37 10.27 -4.92
C ASN A 109 7.18 9.35 -5.27
N HIS A 110 5.95 9.77 -4.94
CA HIS A 110 4.72 9.01 -5.18
C HIS A 110 4.71 7.62 -4.51
N GLY A 111 5.13 7.56 -3.24
CA GLY A 111 5.16 6.32 -2.44
C GLY A 111 6.43 5.49 -2.59
N LEU A 112 7.37 5.86 -3.47
CA LEU A 112 8.66 5.17 -3.55
C LEU A 112 9.55 5.45 -2.34
N GLY A 113 9.31 6.55 -1.62
CA GLY A 113 10.11 7.03 -0.51
C GLY A 113 11.33 7.83 -0.95
N HIS A 114 12.18 8.22 0.01
CA HIS A 114 13.38 9.01 -0.30
C HIS A 114 14.41 8.17 -1.05
N LYS A 115 15.19 8.79 -1.93
CA LYS A 115 16.36 8.15 -2.54
C LYS A 115 17.30 7.60 -1.47
N THR A 116 17.87 6.42 -1.69
CA THR A 116 18.86 5.84 -0.75
C THR A 116 20.14 6.68 -0.69
N HIS A 117 20.51 7.32 -1.81
CA HIS A 117 21.59 8.29 -1.91
C HIS A 117 21.33 9.32 -3.03
N ASN A 118 21.92 10.52 -2.97
CA ASN A 118 21.56 11.61 -3.89
C ASN A 118 21.75 11.28 -5.39
N ARG A 119 22.77 10.47 -5.71
CA ARG A 119 23.12 10.10 -7.10
C ARG A 119 22.31 8.94 -7.69
N THR A 120 21.44 8.26 -6.92
CA THR A 120 20.70 7.13 -7.49
C THR A 120 19.53 7.60 -8.35
N LEU A 121 19.29 6.83 -9.40
CA LEU A 121 18.14 6.95 -10.29
C LEU A 121 17.16 5.77 -10.14
N SER A 122 17.48 4.80 -9.29
CA SER A 122 16.74 3.53 -9.23
C SER A 122 16.53 2.99 -7.82
N TRP A 123 17.06 3.63 -6.78
CA TRP A 123 17.03 3.11 -5.41
C TRP A 123 16.31 4.06 -4.48
N TYR A 124 15.28 3.57 -3.83
CA TYR A 124 14.45 4.35 -2.92
C TYR A 124 14.21 3.58 -1.63
N ARG A 125 14.02 4.29 -0.52
CA ARG A 125 13.59 3.72 0.75
C ARG A 125 12.10 3.42 0.67
N THR A 126 11.75 2.41 -0.12
CA THR A 126 10.36 1.99 -0.35
C THR A 126 9.89 1.11 0.78
N ASP A 127 8.70 1.43 1.28
CA ASP A 127 8.01 0.63 2.29
C ASP A 127 6.85 -0.15 1.64
N PRO A 128 6.66 -1.45 1.97
CA PRO A 128 5.59 -2.28 1.44
C PRO A 128 4.18 -1.71 1.57
N LEU A 129 3.90 -0.98 2.66
CA LEU A 129 2.58 -0.41 2.92
C LEU A 129 2.14 0.57 1.83
N LEU A 130 3.09 1.15 1.10
CA LEU A 130 2.83 2.18 0.09
C LEU A 130 2.53 1.58 -1.29
N LEU A 131 2.43 0.25 -1.41
CA LEU A 131 2.11 -0.41 -2.68
C LEU A 131 0.82 0.10 -3.31
N GLU A 132 -0.21 0.40 -2.51
CA GLU A 132 -1.48 0.94 -3.00
C GLU A 132 -1.30 2.30 -3.69
N LEU A 133 -0.54 3.21 -3.07
CA LEU A 133 -0.20 4.52 -3.65
C LEU A 133 0.69 4.37 -4.89
N ILE A 134 1.70 3.48 -4.83
CA ILE A 134 2.59 3.21 -5.97
C ILE A 134 1.78 2.68 -7.15
N PHE A 135 0.94 1.68 -6.93
CA PHE A 135 0.11 1.07 -7.97
C PHE A 135 -0.88 2.07 -8.54
N HIS A 136 -1.57 2.83 -7.69
CA HIS A 136 -2.49 3.88 -8.12
C HIS A 136 -1.77 4.94 -8.98
N ARG A 137 -0.53 5.33 -8.64
CA ARG A 137 0.23 6.23 -9.51
C ARG A 137 0.60 5.59 -10.85
N ARG A 138 1.03 4.32 -10.83
CA ARG A 138 1.51 3.61 -12.03
C ARG A 138 0.40 3.27 -13.01
N ILE A 139 -0.78 2.89 -12.52
CA ILE A 139 -1.90 2.52 -13.40
C ILE A 139 -2.41 3.70 -14.22
N LEU A 140 -2.22 4.95 -13.75
CA LEU A 140 -2.55 6.16 -14.52
C LEU A 140 -1.71 6.33 -15.80
N GLU A 141 -0.59 5.64 -15.91
CA GLU A 141 0.29 5.64 -17.09
C GLU A 141 0.01 4.44 -18.01
N TYR A 142 -0.98 3.61 -17.69
CA TYR A 142 -1.34 2.44 -18.49
C TYR A 142 -1.98 2.88 -19.83
N PRO A 143 -1.54 2.34 -20.99
CA PRO A 143 -1.99 2.83 -22.30
C PRO A 143 -3.45 2.51 -22.61
N CYS A 144 -4.00 1.44 -22.04
CA CYS A 144 -5.37 0.99 -22.31
C CYS A 144 -6.34 1.45 -21.22
N LEU A 145 -6.34 2.74 -20.88
CA LEU A 145 -7.33 3.33 -19.99
C LEU A 145 -8.53 3.85 -20.77
N THR A 146 -9.74 3.65 -20.23
CA THR A 146 -10.98 4.18 -20.80
C THR A 146 -11.79 4.96 -19.78
N SER A 147 -12.33 6.10 -20.20
CA SER A 147 -13.32 6.86 -19.42
C SER A 147 -14.72 6.25 -19.49
N ASP A 148 -14.98 5.40 -20.49
CA ASP A 148 -16.25 4.69 -20.64
C ASP A 148 -16.16 3.32 -19.94
N PRO A 149 -16.88 3.13 -18.81
CA PRO A 149 -16.90 1.85 -18.11
C PRO A 149 -17.50 0.73 -18.96
N SER A 150 -18.40 1.03 -19.91
CA SER A 150 -19.05 0.01 -20.74
C SER A 150 -18.06 -0.69 -21.68
N ALA A 151 -16.99 0.00 -22.09
CA ALA A 151 -15.92 -0.51 -22.93
C ALA A 151 -14.79 -1.22 -22.15
N SER A 152 -14.76 -1.12 -20.82
CA SER A 152 -13.68 -1.69 -20.01
C SER A 152 -13.84 -3.19 -19.78
N SER A 153 -12.75 -3.94 -19.89
CA SER A 153 -12.66 -5.35 -19.50
C SER A 153 -12.44 -5.53 -18.00
N ALA A 154 -11.90 -4.53 -17.33
CA ALA A 154 -11.72 -4.52 -15.87
C ALA A 154 -11.91 -3.11 -15.29
N VAL A 155 -12.29 -3.06 -14.02
CA VAL A 155 -12.56 -1.83 -13.27
C VAL A 155 -11.64 -1.76 -12.05
N PHE A 156 -10.72 -0.79 -12.04
CA PHE A 156 -9.83 -0.58 -10.90
C PHE A 156 -10.49 0.29 -9.83
N LEU A 157 -10.43 -0.16 -8.58
CA LEU A 157 -10.84 0.59 -7.39
C LEU A 157 -9.59 1.16 -6.68
N PRO A 158 -9.30 2.47 -6.79
CA PRO A 158 -8.19 3.11 -6.07
C PRO A 158 -8.52 3.31 -4.59
N TYR A 159 -8.77 2.23 -3.86
CA TYR A 159 -9.01 2.21 -2.41
C TYR A 159 -7.74 1.75 -1.68
N TYR A 160 -7.30 2.51 -0.68
CA TYR A 160 -6.10 2.18 0.09
C TYR A 160 -6.46 1.34 1.33
N ALA A 161 -6.88 0.09 1.09
CA ALA A 161 -7.42 -0.82 2.10
C ALA A 161 -6.42 -1.12 3.24
N ALA A 162 -5.14 -1.27 2.93
CA ALA A 162 -4.12 -1.49 3.94
C ALA A 162 -3.92 -0.28 4.85
N ILE A 163 -3.96 0.93 4.30
CA ILE A 163 -3.82 2.16 5.08
C ILE A 163 -5.10 2.40 5.89
N ASP A 164 -6.28 2.19 5.30
CA ASP A 164 -7.55 2.30 6.01
C ASP A 164 -7.67 1.26 7.14
N SER A 165 -7.07 0.08 6.98
CA SER A 165 -7.04 -0.94 8.02
C SER A 165 -6.38 -0.49 9.33
N LEU A 166 -5.46 0.49 9.27
CA LEU A 166 -4.65 0.89 10.43
C LEU A 166 -5.49 1.39 11.61
N ARG A 167 -6.62 2.05 11.36
CA ARG A 167 -7.53 2.50 12.44
C ARG A 167 -8.24 1.36 13.16
N TYR A 168 -8.42 0.23 12.48
CA TYR A 168 -8.97 -1.00 13.05
C TYR A 168 -7.90 -1.88 13.70
N LEU A 169 -6.65 -1.80 13.26
CA LEU A 169 -5.56 -2.63 13.79
C LEU A 169 -4.81 -1.99 14.96
N TYR A 170 -4.70 -0.65 14.95
CA TYR A 170 -3.88 0.11 15.89
C TYR A 170 -4.58 1.34 16.45
N GLY A 171 -5.81 1.61 16.01
CA GLY A 171 -6.58 2.79 16.36
C GLY A 171 -7.79 2.48 17.25
N PRO A 172 -8.63 3.51 17.51
CA PRO A 172 -9.80 3.38 18.40
C PRO A 172 -10.93 2.53 17.80
N GLU A 173 -10.89 2.20 16.50
CA GLU A 173 -11.92 1.42 15.82
C GLU A 173 -11.68 -0.10 15.91
N LEU A 174 -10.79 -0.57 16.79
CA LEU A 174 -10.41 -1.99 16.88
C LEU A 174 -11.59 -2.94 17.09
N ASN A 175 -12.61 -2.51 17.82
CA ASN A 175 -13.84 -3.29 18.03
C ASN A 175 -14.81 -3.29 16.83
N ASN A 176 -14.53 -2.50 15.79
CA ASN A 176 -15.35 -2.32 14.60
C ASN A 176 -14.65 -2.83 13.33
N SER A 177 -13.65 -3.70 13.46
CA SER A 177 -12.85 -4.22 12.33
C SER A 177 -13.69 -4.95 11.26
N PHE A 178 -14.89 -5.43 11.62
CA PHE A 178 -15.88 -6.01 10.72
C PHE A 178 -16.53 -4.99 9.77
N GLN A 179 -16.40 -3.68 10.04
CA GLN A 179 -16.96 -2.61 9.22
C GLN A 179 -16.00 -2.14 8.10
N HIS A 180 -14.75 -2.58 8.13
CA HIS A 180 -13.73 -2.19 7.15
C HIS A 180 -14.17 -2.51 5.72
N GLY A 181 -14.32 -1.49 4.87
CA GLY A 181 -14.77 -1.62 3.49
C GLY A 181 -16.26 -1.34 3.24
N LEU A 182 -17.13 -1.42 4.26
CA LEU A 182 -18.58 -1.24 4.06
C LEU A 182 -18.95 0.16 3.54
N ASN A 183 -18.26 1.21 3.98
CA ASN A 183 -18.46 2.56 3.47
C ASN A 183 -18.12 2.66 1.97
N LEU A 184 -17.03 2.00 1.53
CA LEU A 184 -16.68 1.92 0.12
C LEU A 184 -17.80 1.23 -0.67
N PHE A 185 -18.28 0.08 -0.18
CA PHE A 185 -19.36 -0.64 -0.85
C PHE A 185 -20.63 0.22 -0.97
N GLN A 186 -21.05 0.87 0.11
CA GLN A 186 -22.20 1.78 0.10
C GLN A 186 -22.04 2.89 -0.93
N PHE A 187 -20.85 3.51 -0.99
CA PHE A 187 -20.55 4.54 -1.98
C PHE A 187 -20.64 4.01 -3.42
N LEU A 188 -20.02 2.86 -3.70
CA LEU A 188 -20.05 2.23 -5.04
C LEU A 188 -21.47 1.85 -5.46
N LYS A 189 -22.26 1.34 -4.53
CA LYS A 189 -23.59 0.79 -4.78
C LYS A 189 -24.69 1.85 -4.84
N HIS A 190 -24.51 3.01 -4.20
CA HIS A 190 -25.57 4.00 -4.05
C HIS A 190 -25.21 5.42 -4.52
N ASN A 191 -23.93 5.79 -4.54
CA ASN A 191 -23.52 7.18 -4.78
C ASN A 191 -22.76 7.37 -6.10
N ASP A 192 -21.95 6.40 -6.51
CA ASP A 192 -21.08 6.50 -7.69
C ASP A 192 -21.60 5.60 -8.81
N SER A 193 -22.54 6.07 -9.62
CA SER A 193 -23.04 5.35 -10.80
C SER A 193 -23.22 3.83 -10.57
N PRO A 194 -24.25 3.41 -9.81
CA PRO A 194 -24.46 2.02 -9.40
C PRO A 194 -24.44 0.99 -10.54
N GLN A 195 -24.77 1.43 -11.75
CA GLN A 195 -24.80 0.61 -12.96
C GLN A 195 -23.42 0.02 -13.30
N ILE A 196 -22.32 0.69 -12.94
CA ILE A 196 -20.96 0.21 -13.19
C ILE A 196 -20.69 -1.04 -12.34
N TRP A 197 -21.09 -1.02 -11.07
CA TRP A 197 -21.02 -2.18 -10.19
C TRP A 197 -22.00 -3.28 -10.61
N ASP A 198 -23.23 -2.89 -10.95
CA ASP A 198 -24.34 -3.81 -11.18
C ASP A 198 -24.22 -4.62 -12.47
N ARG A 199 -23.46 -4.15 -13.46
CA ARG A 199 -23.25 -4.85 -14.72
C ARG A 199 -22.72 -6.27 -14.52
N ASN A 200 -21.72 -6.43 -13.64
CA ASN A 200 -21.02 -7.70 -13.40
C ASN A 200 -20.95 -8.05 -11.91
N HIS A 201 -21.72 -7.37 -11.06
CA HIS A 201 -21.78 -7.61 -9.62
C HIS A 201 -20.39 -7.69 -8.95
N GLY A 202 -19.46 -6.82 -9.36
CA GLY A 202 -18.09 -6.77 -8.84
C GLY A 202 -17.08 -7.72 -9.50
N HIS A 203 -17.50 -8.68 -10.35
CA HIS A 203 -16.58 -9.68 -10.94
C HIS A 203 -15.49 -9.11 -11.85
N ASP A 204 -15.74 -7.95 -12.45
CA ASP A 204 -14.78 -7.19 -13.25
C ASP A 204 -14.01 -6.17 -12.44
N HIS A 205 -14.27 -6.04 -11.13
CA HIS A 205 -13.61 -5.09 -10.26
C HIS A 205 -12.38 -5.71 -9.61
N PHE A 206 -11.34 -4.90 -9.44
CA PHE A 206 -10.16 -5.29 -8.70
C PHE A 206 -9.57 -4.13 -7.89
N LEU A 207 -8.87 -4.47 -6.82
CA LEU A 207 -8.17 -3.53 -5.95
C LEU A 207 -6.84 -4.12 -5.46
N VAL A 208 -5.96 -3.25 -4.97
CA VAL A 208 -4.69 -3.66 -4.35
C VAL A 208 -4.82 -3.53 -2.85
N MET A 209 -4.30 -4.51 -2.11
CA MET A 209 -4.21 -4.50 -0.65
C MET A 209 -2.76 -4.68 -0.23
N ALA A 210 -2.13 -3.61 0.29
CA ALA A 210 -0.71 -3.59 0.63
C ALA A 210 -0.34 -4.33 1.94
N ARG A 211 -1.03 -5.44 2.26
CA ARG A 211 -0.77 -6.34 3.40
C ARG A 211 -1.11 -7.80 3.03
N PRO A 212 -0.65 -8.79 3.80
CA PRO A 212 -1.09 -10.17 3.66
C PRO A 212 -2.62 -10.28 3.77
N ALA A 213 -3.24 -11.15 2.97
CA ALA A 213 -4.68 -11.41 3.02
C ALA A 213 -5.17 -11.78 4.44
N TRP A 214 -4.33 -12.44 5.23
CA TRP A 214 -4.59 -12.77 6.63
C TRP A 214 -4.97 -11.56 7.50
N ASP A 215 -4.45 -10.37 7.21
CA ASP A 215 -4.78 -9.13 7.93
C ASP A 215 -6.20 -8.61 7.60
N PHE A 216 -6.89 -9.21 6.63
CA PHE A 216 -8.24 -8.85 6.18
C PHE A 216 -9.25 -10.00 6.28
N SER A 217 -8.85 -11.13 6.89
CA SER A 217 -9.59 -12.40 6.84
C SER A 217 -10.19 -12.82 8.18
N GLN A 218 -10.37 -11.88 9.12
CA GLN A 218 -11.00 -12.18 10.39
C GLN A 218 -12.49 -12.54 10.17
N PRO A 219 -12.99 -13.68 10.69
CA PRO A 219 -14.40 -14.03 10.58
C PRO A 219 -15.31 -12.94 11.15
N LEU A 220 -16.41 -12.63 10.44
CA LEU A 220 -17.36 -11.57 10.83
C LEU A 220 -18.01 -11.79 12.21
N SER A 221 -18.09 -13.03 12.67
CA SER A 221 -18.70 -13.42 13.95
C SER A 221 -17.74 -13.44 15.13
N ASN A 222 -16.46 -13.08 14.93
CA ASN A 222 -15.45 -13.20 15.97
C ASN A 222 -15.58 -12.07 17.02
N ASP A 223 -15.92 -12.43 18.25
CA ASP A 223 -16.08 -11.52 19.40
C ASP A 223 -15.47 -12.16 20.67
N PRO A 224 -14.44 -11.55 21.30
CA PRO A 224 -13.82 -10.27 20.94
C PRO A 224 -12.97 -10.36 19.66
N PRO A 225 -12.78 -9.23 18.94
CA PRO A 225 -11.94 -9.21 17.75
C PRO A 225 -10.50 -9.68 18.03
N ILE A 226 -9.98 -10.50 17.11
CA ILE A 226 -8.58 -10.86 17.02
C ILE A 226 -7.86 -9.96 16.01
N TRP A 227 -6.57 -10.20 15.80
CA TRP A 227 -5.80 -9.50 14.77
C TRP A 227 -6.46 -9.58 13.39
N GLY A 228 -6.50 -8.45 12.70
CA GLY A 228 -7.02 -8.33 11.35
C GLY A 228 -8.36 -7.58 11.26
N THR A 229 -8.80 -7.35 10.04
CA THR A 229 -10.14 -6.86 9.69
C THR A 229 -10.93 -7.96 8.98
N SER A 230 -12.21 -7.72 8.68
CA SER A 230 -13.05 -8.70 7.98
C SER A 230 -13.30 -8.38 6.51
N PHE A 231 -12.53 -7.46 5.89
CA PHE A 231 -12.79 -6.99 4.52
C PHE A 231 -12.94 -8.14 3.51
N LEU A 232 -12.06 -9.15 3.57
CA LEU A 232 -12.10 -10.30 2.66
C LEU A 232 -13.16 -11.35 3.05
N GLU A 233 -13.80 -11.18 4.21
CA GLU A 233 -14.94 -12.00 4.67
C GLU A 233 -16.29 -11.30 4.44
N LEU A 234 -16.30 -10.06 3.96
CA LEU A 234 -17.53 -9.32 3.63
C LEU A 234 -18.17 -9.89 2.36
N PRO A 235 -19.43 -10.35 2.40
CA PRO A 235 -20.15 -10.85 1.23
C PRO A 235 -20.20 -9.86 0.06
N GLU A 236 -20.20 -8.57 0.37
CA GLU A 236 -20.19 -7.45 -0.57
C GLU A 236 -18.98 -7.49 -1.53
N PHE A 237 -17.85 -8.04 -1.10
CA PHE A 237 -16.59 -8.04 -1.84
C PHE A 237 -16.18 -9.41 -2.38
N PHE A 238 -16.97 -10.47 -2.16
CA PHE A 238 -16.62 -11.83 -2.61
C PHE A 238 -16.38 -11.96 -4.10
N ASN A 239 -16.97 -11.08 -4.91
CA ASN A 239 -16.80 -11.08 -6.35
C ASN A 239 -15.63 -10.21 -6.84
N VAL A 240 -15.01 -9.41 -5.97
CA VAL A 240 -13.93 -8.49 -6.34
C VAL A 240 -12.60 -9.20 -6.31
N THR A 241 -11.76 -8.99 -7.32
CA THR A 241 -10.39 -9.52 -7.31
C THR A 241 -9.49 -8.65 -6.41
N ALA A 242 -9.02 -9.21 -5.30
CA ALA A 242 -8.11 -8.56 -4.38
C ALA A 242 -6.65 -8.96 -4.67
N LEU A 243 -5.85 -8.01 -5.11
CA LEU A 243 -4.40 -8.19 -5.29
C LEU A 243 -3.70 -7.94 -3.95
N THR A 244 -3.32 -9.01 -3.25
CA THR A 244 -2.71 -8.95 -1.90
C THR A 244 -1.22 -9.27 -1.94
N LEU A 245 -0.46 -8.89 -0.92
CA LEU A 245 0.98 -9.23 -0.85
C LEU A 245 1.22 -10.74 -0.63
N GLU A 246 0.30 -11.39 0.08
CA GLU A 246 0.24 -12.82 0.30
C GLU A 246 -1.23 -13.25 0.23
N SER A 247 -1.55 -14.27 -0.55
CA SER A 247 -2.90 -14.82 -0.65
C SER A 247 -3.08 -16.04 0.25
N ARG A 248 -4.32 -16.31 0.67
CA ARG A 248 -4.70 -17.59 1.28
C ARG A 248 -4.79 -18.67 0.21
N ALA A 249 -4.77 -19.93 0.64
CA ALA A 249 -4.67 -21.07 -0.26
C ALA A 249 -5.93 -21.34 -1.11
N TRP A 250 -7.11 -20.94 -0.62
CA TRP A 250 -8.40 -21.43 -1.13
C TRP A 250 -9.32 -20.37 -1.75
N PRO A 251 -9.42 -19.13 -1.22
CA PRO A 251 -10.30 -18.11 -1.79
C PRO A 251 -9.84 -17.73 -3.19
N TRP A 252 -10.75 -17.79 -4.16
CA TRP A 252 -10.47 -17.44 -5.55
C TRP A 252 -10.24 -15.93 -5.75
N GLN A 253 -10.87 -15.11 -4.89
CA GLN A 253 -10.86 -13.64 -4.99
C GLN A 253 -9.45 -13.06 -4.79
N GLU A 254 -8.55 -13.79 -4.13
CA GLU A 254 -7.23 -13.31 -3.75
C GLU A 254 -6.17 -13.71 -4.77
N GLN A 255 -5.38 -12.74 -5.22
CA GLN A 255 -4.24 -12.98 -6.10
C GLN A 255 -2.98 -12.37 -5.48
N ALA A 256 -2.00 -13.21 -5.16
CA ALA A 256 -0.74 -12.74 -4.59
C ALA A 256 0.06 -11.95 -5.63
N ILE A 257 0.47 -10.74 -5.26
CA ILE A 257 1.36 -9.87 -6.05
C ILE A 257 2.64 -9.58 -5.25
N PRO A 258 3.78 -9.34 -5.93
CA PRO A 258 5.04 -9.13 -5.24
C PRO A 258 5.03 -7.87 -4.38
N TYR A 259 5.68 -7.95 -3.22
CA TYR A 259 6.06 -6.79 -2.41
C TYR A 259 6.85 -5.78 -3.25
N PRO A 260 6.61 -4.46 -3.11
CA PRO A 260 7.45 -3.47 -3.75
C PRO A 260 8.85 -3.56 -3.13
N THR A 261 9.87 -3.54 -3.98
CA THR A 261 11.27 -3.55 -3.54
C THR A 261 11.81 -2.13 -3.47
N SER A 262 13.00 -1.93 -2.91
CA SER A 262 13.70 -0.64 -2.96
C SER A 262 14.22 -0.26 -4.36
N PHE A 263 14.14 -1.16 -5.35
CA PHE A 263 14.71 -0.97 -6.68
C PHE A 263 13.64 -0.68 -7.74
N HIS A 264 13.60 0.57 -8.21
CA HIS A 264 12.66 1.10 -9.19
C HIS A 264 13.40 1.73 -10.39
N PRO A 265 13.90 0.92 -11.34
CA PRO A 265 14.60 1.45 -12.50
C PRO A 265 13.65 2.29 -13.37
N GLN A 266 14.16 3.41 -13.90
CA GLN A 266 13.35 4.34 -14.70
C GLN A 266 12.86 3.74 -16.02
N ASN A 267 13.58 2.74 -16.54
CA ASN A 267 13.27 2.10 -17.81
C ASN A 267 13.86 0.69 -17.87
N LYS A 268 13.40 -0.08 -18.86
CA LYS A 268 13.84 -1.46 -19.08
C LYS A 268 15.36 -1.59 -19.32
N PRO A 269 16.04 -0.74 -20.11
CA PRO A 269 17.50 -0.83 -20.26
C PRO A 269 18.28 -0.73 -18.95
N LEU A 270 17.87 0.13 -18.01
CA LEU A 270 18.49 0.22 -16.69
C LEU A 270 18.27 -1.04 -15.86
N LEU A 271 17.07 -1.63 -15.91
CA LEU A 271 16.78 -2.93 -15.30
C LEU A 271 17.68 -4.02 -15.88
N ASP A 272 17.74 -4.14 -17.20
CA ASP A 272 18.52 -5.16 -17.90
C ASP A 272 20.03 -5.04 -17.57
N SER A 273 20.55 -3.81 -17.52
CA SER A 273 21.93 -3.52 -17.13
C SER A 273 22.23 -3.93 -15.69
N TRP A 274 21.31 -3.65 -14.75
CA TRP A 274 21.42 -4.09 -13.36
C TRP A 274 21.41 -5.61 -13.24
N VAL A 275 20.46 -6.29 -13.90
CA VAL A 275 20.39 -7.76 -13.91
C VAL A 275 21.66 -8.37 -14.50
N ALA A 276 22.19 -7.83 -15.60
CA ALA A 276 23.44 -8.30 -16.21
C ALA A 276 24.66 -8.09 -15.30
N ARG A 277 24.69 -7.03 -14.50
CA ARG A 277 25.72 -6.80 -13.48
C ARG A 277 25.62 -7.86 -12.37
N VAL A 278 24.42 -8.05 -11.82
CA VAL A 278 24.18 -9.03 -10.74
C VAL A 278 24.44 -10.46 -11.21
N ARG A 279 24.15 -10.82 -12.47
CA ARG A 279 24.46 -12.15 -13.01
C ARG A 279 25.96 -12.43 -13.13
N ARG A 280 26.78 -11.40 -13.36
CA ARG A 280 28.24 -11.51 -13.47
C ARG A 280 28.98 -11.40 -12.13
N SER A 281 28.30 -11.01 -11.05
CA SER A 281 28.93 -10.91 -9.75
C SER A 281 29.32 -12.29 -9.24
N ARG A 282 30.58 -12.47 -8.86
CA ARG A 282 31.04 -13.68 -8.16
C ARG A 282 30.35 -13.75 -6.80
N ARG A 283 29.56 -14.79 -6.56
CA ARG A 283 28.90 -15.06 -5.28
C ARG A 283 29.68 -16.16 -4.56
N ASN A 284 30.30 -15.82 -3.44
CA ASN A 284 30.98 -16.80 -2.60
C ASN A 284 30.03 -17.40 -1.53
N ASN A 285 28.92 -16.70 -1.25
CA ASN A 285 27.87 -17.14 -0.33
C ASN A 285 26.70 -17.71 -1.15
N PHE A 286 26.36 -18.98 -0.92
CA PHE A 286 25.27 -19.67 -1.64
C PHE A 286 23.91 -19.56 -0.96
N MET A 287 23.91 -19.24 0.33
CA MET A 287 22.70 -19.07 1.14
C MET A 287 22.81 -17.76 1.90
N LEU A 288 21.69 -17.05 1.97
CA LEU A 288 21.51 -15.87 2.80
C LEU A 288 20.15 -16.01 3.49
N PHE A 289 20.12 -15.81 4.80
CA PHE A 289 18.88 -15.72 5.54
C PHE A 289 18.61 -14.24 5.87
N ALA A 290 17.66 -13.63 5.16
CA ALA A 290 17.18 -12.29 5.47
C ALA A 290 15.89 -12.40 6.29
N GLY A 291 15.99 -12.23 7.60
CA GLY A 291 14.84 -12.34 8.50
C GLY A 291 14.93 -11.40 9.70
N GLY A 292 14.02 -10.42 9.77
CA GLY A 292 13.88 -9.50 10.91
C GLY A 292 13.18 -10.13 12.12
N GLY A 293 13.07 -9.36 13.22
CA GLY A 293 12.36 -9.73 14.45
C GLY A 293 13.22 -10.48 15.49
N GLY A 294 12.61 -11.00 16.56
CA GLY A 294 13.27 -11.82 17.60
C GLY A 294 13.22 -13.33 17.32
N ILE A 295 13.82 -14.14 18.20
CA ILE A 295 13.70 -15.61 18.14
C ILE A 295 12.24 -15.97 18.46
N PRO A 296 11.49 -16.60 17.53
CA PRO A 296 10.09 -16.95 17.80
C PRO A 296 9.99 -17.98 18.93
N SER A 297 8.90 -17.90 19.70
CA SER A 297 8.62 -18.83 20.80
C SER A 297 8.29 -20.24 20.31
N SER A 298 7.67 -20.36 19.12
CA SER A 298 7.35 -21.63 18.48
C SER A 298 8.54 -22.17 17.65
N PRO A 299 8.72 -23.49 17.57
CA PRO A 299 9.72 -24.10 16.70
C PRO A 299 9.35 -23.86 15.22
N ASN A 300 10.20 -23.12 14.51
CA ASN A 300 10.10 -22.90 13.07
C ASN A 300 11.50 -22.71 12.46
N ILE A 301 11.57 -22.71 11.13
CA ILE A 301 12.85 -22.62 10.40
C ILE A 301 13.66 -21.37 10.77
N ARG A 302 13.02 -20.22 10.99
CA ARG A 302 13.68 -18.98 11.44
C ARG A 302 14.33 -19.17 12.81
N ARG A 303 13.66 -19.84 13.75
CA ARG A 303 14.23 -20.18 15.05
C ARG A 303 15.44 -21.09 14.90
N SER A 304 15.32 -22.15 14.11
CA SER A 304 16.41 -23.11 13.91
C SER A 304 17.66 -22.44 13.33
N ILE A 305 17.51 -21.64 12.27
CA ILE A 305 18.62 -20.91 11.63
C ILE A 305 19.31 -19.97 12.62
N ARG A 306 18.53 -19.24 13.43
CA ARG A 306 19.10 -18.32 14.42
C ARG A 306 19.83 -19.02 15.55
N LEU A 307 19.25 -20.07 16.11
CA LEU A 307 19.89 -20.86 17.16
C LEU A 307 21.19 -21.51 16.66
N GLU A 308 21.22 -21.98 15.41
CA GLU A 308 22.43 -22.50 14.78
C GLU A 308 23.50 -21.41 14.62
N CYS A 309 23.12 -20.22 14.17
CA CYS A 309 24.05 -19.09 14.07
C CYS A 309 24.59 -18.66 15.44
N ASP A 310 23.74 -18.51 16.46
CA ASP A 310 24.16 -18.13 17.81
C ASP A 310 25.13 -19.15 18.43
N ASN A 311 24.85 -20.45 18.25
CA ASN A 311 25.72 -21.52 18.74
C ASN A 311 27.05 -21.62 17.98
N SER A 312 27.08 -21.28 16.69
CA SER A 312 28.30 -21.30 15.89
C SER A 312 29.27 -20.19 16.29
N ASN A 313 28.76 -19.00 16.62
CA ASN A 313 29.55 -17.84 17.04
C ASN A 313 30.15 -18.00 18.45
N SER A 314 29.57 -18.83 19.31
CA SER A 314 30.13 -19.14 20.62
C SER A 314 31.26 -20.18 20.57
N SER A 315 31.44 -20.88 19.44
CA SER A 315 32.23 -22.11 19.36
C SER A 315 33.53 -22.03 18.52
N PHE A 316 33.80 -20.97 17.75
CA PHE A 316 35.00 -20.92 16.90
C PHE A 316 35.70 -19.54 16.82
N SER A 317 37.02 -19.57 17.02
CA SER A 317 37.98 -18.48 16.87
C SER A 317 38.64 -18.40 15.49
N ASN A 318 38.10 -19.05 14.45
CA ASN A 318 38.56 -18.88 13.07
C ASN A 318 37.49 -19.30 12.05
N GLY A 319 36.92 -18.31 11.33
CA GLY A 319 35.99 -18.49 10.22
C GLY A 319 34.51 -18.52 10.64
N GLY A 320 33.88 -17.34 10.72
CA GLY A 320 32.47 -17.23 11.12
C GLY A 320 31.55 -17.99 10.16
N LEU A 321 30.82 -18.97 10.68
CA LEU A 321 29.79 -19.73 9.93
C LEU A 321 28.57 -18.84 9.63
N CYS A 322 28.29 -17.87 10.49
CA CYS A 322 27.24 -16.87 10.33
C CYS A 322 27.78 -15.46 10.57
N GLU A 323 27.63 -14.59 9.59
CA GLU A 323 27.82 -13.15 9.74
C GLU A 323 26.43 -12.50 9.90
N ILE A 324 26.16 -11.90 11.05
CA ILE A 324 24.96 -11.07 11.25
C ILE A 324 25.32 -9.68 10.72
N VAL A 325 24.76 -9.32 9.57
CA VAL A 325 24.98 -8.04 8.88
C VAL A 325 23.90 -7.03 9.25
#